data_AF-A0A925NLL5-F1
#
_entry.id   AF-A0A925NLL5-F1
#
_cell.length_a   1.000
_cell.length_b   1.000
_cell.length_c   1.000
_cell.angle_alpha   90.00
_cell.angle_beta   90.00
_cell.angle_gamma   90.00
#
_symmetry.space_group_name_H-M   'P 1'
#
loop_
_entity.id
_entity.type
_entity.pdbx_description
1 polymer ?
#
loop_
_entity_poly.entity_id
_entity_poly.type
_entity_poly.pdbx_seq_one_letter_code
_entity_poly.pdbx_strand_id
1 'polypeptide(L)'
;MQKIGPWFDEARTSQDRWSALPPFSLQTFDTALNAQAIGVRSFDPEIQSEARSTLDQLLELDRTVGALAPAFGVRGGAANGMAALKRFIADGLNEYGEKKADKSLGAQSTLSAWLHFGMLSPAQILDDIFDYLGDSENSSTKQNSLFSGLELKRPTVAAFVEQLVVRRELAANLCRFNHLYDKWEGLPNWSRASLLKHASDTRLWRYSALELETAETHDSYWNAAQQQLRKSGFIHNHMRMYWGKKILEWSKTPEEAFYTAIRLNDRWALDGRDANGYAGVAWCFGTHDRPWTERPIFGMVRYMNDKGLERKFKMAPYLEKWLS
;
A
#
# COMPACT_ATOMS: atom_id res chain seq x y z
N MET A 1 -33.42 -2.60 -19.13
CA MET A 1 -32.13 -2.11 -19.63
C MET A 1 -31.93 -0.68 -19.13
N GLN A 2 -31.33 -0.52 -17.95
CA GLN A 2 -30.95 0.80 -17.43
C GLN A 2 -29.46 0.98 -17.71
N LYS A 3 -29.14 2.01 -18.49
CA LYS A 3 -27.78 2.40 -18.86
C LYS A 3 -27.04 2.83 -17.58
N ILE A 4 -25.98 2.10 -17.26
CA ILE A 4 -24.95 2.52 -16.31
C ILE A 4 -24.31 3.78 -16.92
N GLY A 5 -24.33 4.90 -16.20
CA GLY A 5 -23.90 6.22 -16.67
C GLY A 5 -22.39 6.30 -16.98
N PRO A 6 -21.95 7.41 -17.62
CA PRO A 6 -20.65 7.55 -18.29
C PRO A 6 -19.45 7.80 -17.35
N TRP A 7 -19.40 7.13 -16.19
CA TRP A 7 -18.35 7.33 -15.20
C TRP A 7 -17.11 6.44 -15.40
N PHE A 8 -17.13 5.53 -16.37
CA PHE A 8 -16.00 4.64 -16.66
C PHE A 8 -14.87 5.32 -17.46
N ASP A 9 -15.10 6.49 -18.06
CA ASP A 9 -14.17 7.09 -19.03
C ASP A 9 -13.16 8.11 -18.45
N GLU A 10 -13.24 8.49 -17.17
CA GLU A 10 -12.43 9.63 -16.65
C GLU A 10 -11.57 9.33 -15.40
N ALA A 11 -11.24 8.07 -15.14
CA ALA A 11 -10.15 7.76 -14.21
C ALA A 11 -8.80 8.07 -14.89
N ARG A 12 -8.33 9.32 -14.77
CA ARG A 12 -6.98 9.74 -15.19
C ARG A 12 -5.94 8.91 -14.43
N THR A 13 -5.43 7.89 -15.12
CA THR A 13 -4.43 6.95 -14.63
C THR A 13 -3.16 7.67 -14.21
N SER A 14 -2.33 7.03 -13.37
CA SER A 14 -1.00 7.59 -13.05
C SER A 14 -0.12 7.80 -14.29
N GLN A 15 -0.46 7.15 -15.42
CA GLN A 15 0.18 7.24 -16.72
C GLN A 15 0.30 8.69 -17.22
N ASP A 16 -0.76 9.50 -17.10
CA ASP A 16 -0.79 10.89 -17.61
C ASP A 16 0.23 11.79 -16.90
N ARG A 17 0.68 11.40 -15.70
CA ARG A 17 1.71 12.11 -14.94
C ARG A 17 3.13 11.69 -15.31
N TRP A 18 3.32 10.44 -15.75
CA TRP A 18 4.65 9.90 -16.08
C TRP A 18 5.03 10.11 -17.55
N SER A 19 4.08 10.12 -18.48
CA SER A 19 4.32 10.35 -19.92
C SER A 19 4.62 11.82 -20.27
N ALA A 20 4.29 12.75 -19.37
CA ALA A 20 4.62 14.17 -19.50
C ALA A 20 6.05 14.53 -19.03
N LEU A 21 6.78 13.58 -18.46
CA LEU A 21 8.18 13.78 -18.06
C LEU A 21 9.12 13.43 -19.22
N PRO A 22 10.10 14.28 -19.56
CA PRO A 22 11.05 14.00 -20.63
C PRO A 22 11.83 12.70 -20.35
N PRO A 23 12.27 11.97 -21.40
CA PRO A 23 12.91 10.67 -21.26
C PRO A 23 14.11 10.75 -20.30
N PHE A 24 14.02 9.99 -19.22
CA PHE A 24 15.00 9.93 -18.15
C PHE A 24 16.29 9.28 -18.69
N SER A 25 17.29 10.09 -19.01
CA SER A 25 18.64 9.62 -19.31
C SER A 25 19.35 9.27 -18.00
N LEU A 26 19.70 8.00 -17.83
CA LEU A 26 20.48 7.50 -16.69
C LEU A 26 21.94 8.04 -16.65
N GLN A 27 22.35 8.90 -17.60
CA GLN A 27 23.70 9.47 -17.63
C GLN A 27 23.92 10.63 -16.65
N THR A 28 22.89 11.17 -15.99
CA THR A 28 23.04 12.32 -15.08
C THR A 28 23.23 11.97 -13.60
N PHE A 29 23.29 10.67 -13.24
CA PHE A 29 23.48 10.27 -11.83
C PHE A 29 24.94 10.26 -11.36
N ASP A 30 25.91 10.54 -12.24
CA ASP A 30 27.33 10.41 -11.91
C ASP A 30 28.09 11.75 -11.86
N THR A 31 27.43 12.82 -11.40
CA THR A 31 28.15 14.03 -10.98
C THR A 31 27.63 14.48 -9.63
N ALA A 32 28.56 14.48 -8.67
CA ALA A 32 28.48 15.09 -7.36
C ALA A 32 27.31 16.07 -7.22
N LEU A 33 26.28 15.65 -6.47
CA LEU A 33 25.38 16.56 -5.78
C LEU A 33 26.24 17.32 -4.77
N ASN A 34 26.94 18.33 -5.27
CA ASN A 34 27.54 19.36 -4.45
C ASN A 34 26.41 19.90 -3.60
N ALA A 35 26.55 19.74 -2.29
CA ALA A 35 25.67 20.22 -1.25
C ALA A 35 25.66 21.77 -1.17
N GLN A 36 25.64 22.46 -2.31
CA GLN A 36 25.04 23.77 -2.37
C GLN A 36 23.54 23.54 -2.45
N ALA A 37 22.94 23.54 -1.26
CA ALA A 37 21.53 23.71 -1.00
C ALA A 37 20.77 24.19 -2.25
N ILE A 38 20.00 23.29 -2.86
CA ILE A 38 18.75 23.73 -3.48
C ILE A 38 18.01 24.35 -2.32
N GLY A 39 18.16 25.66 -2.16
CA GLY A 39 17.41 26.46 -1.22
C GLY A 39 15.98 26.38 -1.69
N VAL A 40 15.30 25.28 -1.34
CA VAL A 40 13.85 25.23 -1.30
C VAL A 40 13.50 26.26 -0.24
N ARG A 41 13.35 27.51 -0.69
CA ARG A 41 12.74 28.56 0.11
C ARG A 41 11.48 27.94 0.67
N SER A 42 11.28 28.06 1.98
CA SER A 42 9.96 27.80 2.56
C SER A 42 8.93 28.42 1.62
N PHE A 43 8.05 27.60 1.04
CA PHE A 43 7.06 28.10 0.10
C PHE A 43 6.29 29.23 0.77
N ASP A 44 6.36 30.42 0.19
CA ASP A 44 5.70 31.61 0.69
C ASP A 44 4.21 31.28 0.96
N PRO A 45 3.68 31.55 2.17
CA PRO A 45 2.30 31.28 2.51
C PRO A 45 1.28 31.89 1.55
N GLU A 46 1.57 33.06 0.97
CA GLU A 46 0.69 33.70 -0.02
C GLU A 46 0.69 32.92 -1.33
N ILE A 47 1.86 32.51 -1.81
CA ILE A 47 2.02 31.63 -2.98
C ILE A 47 1.33 30.28 -2.74
N GLN A 48 1.37 29.73 -1.52
CA GLN A 48 0.62 28.51 -1.19
C GLN A 48 -0.89 28.70 -1.28
N SER A 49 -1.41 29.83 -0.80
CA SER A 49 -2.84 30.13 -0.84
C SER A 49 -3.34 30.32 -2.28
N GLU A 50 -2.61 31.07 -3.09
CA GLU A 50 -2.92 31.28 -4.52
C GLU A 50 -2.79 29.99 -5.33
N ALA A 51 -1.73 29.22 -5.11
CA ALA A 51 -1.55 27.92 -5.75
C ALA A 51 -2.69 26.95 -5.37
N ARG A 52 -3.14 26.97 -4.11
CA ARG A 52 -4.24 26.11 -3.66
C ARG A 52 -5.58 26.50 -4.30
N SER A 53 -5.89 27.80 -4.35
CA SER A 53 -7.09 28.30 -5.03
C SER A 53 -7.07 27.96 -6.53
N THR A 54 -5.89 28.07 -7.17
CA THR A 54 -5.73 27.75 -8.60
C THR A 54 -5.87 26.25 -8.85
N LEU A 55 -5.23 25.41 -8.03
CA LEU A 55 -5.38 23.96 -8.10
C LEU A 55 -6.84 23.53 -7.84
N ASP A 56 -7.53 24.19 -6.92
CA ASP A 56 -8.94 23.95 -6.62
C ASP A 56 -9.88 24.25 -7.80
N GLN A 57 -9.50 25.19 -8.66
CA GLN A 57 -10.24 25.54 -9.89
C GLN A 57 -9.86 24.66 -11.09
N LEU A 58 -8.61 24.20 -11.15
CA LEU A 58 -8.09 23.43 -12.29
C LEU A 58 -8.27 21.92 -12.13
N LEU A 59 -8.36 21.41 -10.90
CA LEU A 59 -8.48 20.00 -10.61
C LEU A 59 -9.88 19.67 -10.12
N GLU A 60 -10.53 18.72 -10.79
CA GLU A 60 -11.74 18.07 -10.29
C GLU A 60 -11.36 17.13 -9.13
N LEU A 61 -11.22 17.72 -7.94
CA LEU A 61 -10.89 16.99 -6.72
C LEU A 61 -12.15 16.39 -6.10
N ASP A 62 -12.07 15.12 -5.72
CA ASP A 62 -13.06 14.50 -4.86
C ASP A 62 -12.98 15.11 -3.44
N ARG A 63 -13.87 16.06 -3.16
CA ARG A 63 -13.97 16.73 -1.85
C ARG A 63 -14.84 15.97 -0.84
N THR A 64 -15.36 14.80 -1.21
CA THR A 64 -16.19 13.99 -0.30
C THR A 64 -15.34 13.21 0.72
N VAL A 65 -14.04 13.08 0.46
CA VAL A 65 -13.07 12.55 1.41
C VAL A 65 -12.60 13.68 2.32
N GLY A 66 -13.07 13.66 3.57
CA GLY A 66 -12.70 14.66 4.57
C GLY A 66 -11.23 14.53 5.01
N ALA A 67 -10.70 15.60 5.62
CA ALA A 67 -9.40 15.54 6.27
C ALA A 67 -9.42 14.47 7.37
N LEU A 68 -8.33 13.71 7.47
CA LEU A 68 -8.18 12.68 8.50
C LEU A 68 -8.16 13.34 9.89
N ALA A 69 -8.93 12.79 10.82
CA ALA A 69 -8.98 13.30 12.17
C ALA A 69 -7.58 13.22 12.81
N PRO A 70 -7.09 14.29 13.49
CA PRO A 70 -5.76 14.30 14.11
C PRO A 70 -5.52 13.15 15.11
N ALA A 71 -6.59 12.61 15.71
CA ALA A 71 -6.54 11.48 16.63
C ALA A 71 -6.11 10.15 15.97
N PHE A 72 -6.26 10.03 14.65
CA PHE A 72 -5.93 8.82 13.88
C PHE A 72 -4.98 9.10 12.71
N GLY A 73 -4.78 10.37 12.36
CA GLY A 73 -4.13 10.79 11.13
C GLY A 73 -2.62 10.93 11.23
N VAL A 74 -1.95 10.51 10.16
CA VAL A 74 -0.55 10.83 9.88
C VAL A 74 -0.43 12.33 9.58
N ARG A 75 0.43 13.05 10.30
CA ARG A 75 0.78 14.43 9.95
C ARG A 75 1.82 14.42 8.83
N GLY A 76 1.48 15.07 7.70
CA GLY A 76 2.40 15.22 6.58
C GLY A 76 3.63 16.06 6.90
N GLY A 77 4.60 16.07 6.00
CA GLY A 77 5.85 16.83 6.10
C GLY A 77 7.05 15.98 6.49
N ALA A 78 8.21 16.32 5.94
CA ALA A 78 9.46 15.59 6.13
C ALA A 78 9.89 15.50 7.60
N ALA A 79 9.70 16.56 8.39
CA ALA A 79 10.02 16.55 9.82
C ALA A 79 9.21 15.51 10.60
N ASN A 80 7.91 15.38 10.29
CA ASN A 80 7.04 14.38 10.91
C ASN A 80 7.42 12.95 10.45
N GLY A 81 7.77 12.78 9.17
CA GLY A 81 8.28 11.51 8.65
C GLY A 81 9.58 11.08 9.31
N MET A 82 10.52 12.00 9.47
CA MET A 82 11.79 11.75 10.15
C MET A 82 11.60 11.42 11.64
N ALA A 83 10.69 12.11 12.33
CA ALA A 83 10.34 11.77 13.71
C ALA A 83 9.72 10.36 13.82
N ALA A 84 8.85 10.00 12.87
CA ALA A 84 8.26 8.66 12.80
C ALA A 84 9.31 7.58 12.52
N LEU A 85 10.27 7.85 11.61
CA LEU A 85 11.39 6.95 11.31
C LEU A 85 12.26 6.72 12.55
N LYS A 86 12.68 7.77 13.24
CA LYS A 86 13.48 7.67 14.47
C LYS A 86 12.78 6.83 15.54
N ARG A 87 11.47 7.05 15.74
CA ARG A 87 10.66 6.25 16.66
C ARG A 87 10.60 4.79 16.22
N PHE A 88 10.41 4.53 14.93
CA PHE A 88 10.40 3.16 14.42
C PHE A 88 11.74 2.46 14.65
N ILE A 89 12.87 3.11 14.36
CA ILE A 89 14.21 2.55 14.57
C ILE A 89 14.43 2.21 16.06
N ALA A 90 14.07 3.13 16.97
CA ALA A 90 14.25 2.95 18.40
C ALA A 90 13.34 1.87 19.00
N ASP A 91 12.04 1.90 18.69
CA ASP A 91 11.02 1.13 19.42
C ASP A 91 10.41 -0.02 18.62
N GLY A 92 10.45 0.05 17.29
CA GLY A 92 9.65 -0.79 16.39
C GLY A 92 10.46 -1.78 15.56
N LEU A 93 11.69 -1.44 15.19
CA LEU A 93 12.52 -2.20 14.25
C LEU A 93 12.86 -3.59 14.80
N ASN A 94 13.22 -3.66 16.09
CA ASN A 94 13.53 -4.93 16.75
C ASN A 94 12.31 -5.86 16.92
N GLU A 95 11.09 -5.32 16.78
CA GLU A 95 9.84 -6.09 16.88
C GLU A 95 9.15 -6.22 15.53
N TYR A 96 9.80 -5.77 14.45
CA TYR A 96 9.18 -5.74 13.13
C TYR A 96 8.84 -7.15 12.66
N GLY A 97 7.56 -7.36 12.33
CA GLY A 97 7.06 -8.68 11.93
C GLY A 97 6.91 -9.69 13.08
N GLU A 98 7.32 -9.37 14.30
CA GLU A 98 7.10 -10.20 15.48
C GLU A 98 5.68 -10.03 16.03
N LYS A 99 5.11 -11.11 16.56
CA LYS A 99 3.77 -11.12 17.15
C LYS A 99 3.88 -11.03 18.67
N LYS A 100 3.64 -9.85 19.25
CA LYS A 100 3.50 -9.69 20.71
C LYS A 100 2.03 -9.59 21.11
N ALA A 101 1.70 -9.91 22.35
CA ALA A 101 0.32 -9.99 22.83
C ALA A 101 -0.45 -8.65 22.72
N ASP A 102 0.24 -7.53 22.94
CA ASP A 102 -0.21 -6.15 22.85
C ASP A 102 -0.13 -5.57 21.42
N LYS A 103 0.85 -6.04 20.63
CA LYS A 103 1.02 -5.74 19.20
C LYS A 103 0.64 -6.96 18.37
N SER A 104 -0.57 -7.46 18.57
CA SER A 104 -0.98 -8.77 18.05
C SER A 104 -0.84 -8.89 16.54
N LEU A 105 -1.11 -7.81 15.77
CA LEU A 105 -0.92 -7.76 14.32
C LEU A 105 0.54 -7.60 13.86
N GLY A 106 1.46 -7.32 14.79
CA GLY A 106 2.87 -7.05 14.57
C GLY A 106 3.20 -5.56 14.54
N ALA A 107 4.45 -5.22 14.85
CA ALA A 107 4.93 -3.85 14.71
C ALA A 107 5.07 -3.51 13.21
N GLN A 108 4.60 -2.32 12.83
CA GLN A 108 4.79 -1.74 11.48
C GLN A 108 5.49 -0.39 11.62
N SER A 109 6.26 -0.02 10.59
CA SER A 109 6.92 1.29 10.57
C SER A 109 5.92 2.44 10.40
N THR A 110 4.77 2.18 9.76
CA THR A 110 3.77 3.19 9.38
C THR A 110 4.30 4.30 8.46
N LEU A 111 5.45 4.07 7.82
CA LEU A 111 6.15 5.09 7.03
C LEU A 111 5.60 5.30 5.61
N SER A 112 4.65 4.47 5.18
CA SER A 112 4.22 4.39 3.77
C SER A 112 3.68 5.70 3.20
N ALA A 113 2.95 6.50 3.99
CA ALA A 113 2.44 7.79 3.55
C ALA A 113 3.58 8.78 3.23
N TRP A 114 4.61 8.86 4.07
CA TRP A 114 5.75 9.76 3.81
C TRP A 114 6.62 9.25 2.66
N LEU A 115 6.77 7.93 2.51
CA LEU A 115 7.44 7.32 1.35
C LEU A 115 6.70 7.62 0.04
N HIS A 116 5.37 7.50 0.04
CA HIS A 116 4.53 7.77 -1.13
C HIS A 116 4.69 9.22 -1.62
N PHE A 117 4.65 10.19 -0.71
CA PHE A 117 4.79 11.60 -1.05
C PHE A 117 6.25 12.08 -1.17
N GLY A 118 7.24 11.18 -1.15
CA GLY A 118 8.66 11.53 -1.27
C GLY A 118 9.20 12.37 -0.10
N MET A 119 8.51 12.37 1.04
CA MET A 119 8.93 13.05 2.27
C MET A 119 9.99 12.26 3.04
N LEU A 120 10.12 10.97 2.73
CA LEU A 120 11.23 10.10 3.16
C LEU A 120 11.82 9.38 1.95
N SER A 121 13.14 9.26 1.92
CA SER A 121 13.87 8.46 0.94
C SER A 121 14.10 7.04 1.47
N PRO A 122 13.86 5.98 0.67
CA PRO A 122 14.25 4.62 1.03
C PRO A 122 15.74 4.49 1.36
N ALA A 123 16.61 5.20 0.64
CA ALA A 123 18.05 5.20 0.90
C ALA A 123 18.37 5.81 2.26
N GLN A 124 17.79 6.98 2.58
CA GLN A 124 17.93 7.61 3.89
C GLN A 124 17.47 6.69 5.03
N ILE A 125 16.37 5.95 4.84
CA ILE A 125 15.89 5.01 5.84
C ILE A 125 16.90 3.88 6.06
N LEU A 126 17.54 3.37 5.01
CA LEU A 126 18.57 2.34 5.13
C LEU A 126 19.82 2.88 5.85
N ASP A 127 20.27 4.08 5.48
CA ASP A 127 21.42 4.73 6.10
C ASP A 127 21.17 4.94 7.61
N ASP A 128 20.02 5.52 7.99
CA ASP A 128 19.65 5.73 9.40
C ASP A 128 19.58 4.42 10.19
N ILE A 129 19.14 3.33 9.56
CA ILE A 129 19.14 2.00 10.17
C ILE A 129 20.57 1.50 10.37
N PHE A 130 21.44 1.60 9.36
CA PHE A 130 22.82 1.12 9.47
C PHE A 130 23.63 1.93 10.48
N ASP A 131 23.43 3.25 10.53
CA ASP A 131 24.01 4.14 11.53
C ASP A 131 23.57 3.74 12.95
N TYR A 132 22.26 3.56 13.17
CA TYR A 132 21.73 3.12 14.47
C TYR A 132 22.30 1.77 14.90
N LEU A 133 22.50 0.88 13.95
CA LEU A 133 23.01 -0.46 14.16
C LEU A 133 24.53 -0.53 14.36
N GLY A 134 25.24 0.58 14.17
CA GLY A 134 26.70 0.68 14.24
C GLY A 134 27.42 -0.01 13.08
N ASP A 135 26.73 -0.20 11.95
CA ASP A 135 27.25 -0.87 10.76
C ASP A 135 27.72 0.11 9.67
N SER A 136 27.67 1.43 9.94
CA SER A 136 28.26 2.44 9.06
C SER A 136 29.78 2.38 9.17
N GLU A 137 30.47 2.10 8.06
CA GLU A 137 31.94 2.05 7.93
C GLU A 137 32.66 0.83 8.53
N ASN A 138 32.66 -0.28 7.79
CA ASN A 138 33.86 -1.06 7.47
C ASN A 138 33.49 -2.25 6.57
N SER A 139 33.30 -2.04 5.27
CA SER A 139 33.22 -3.16 4.31
C SER A 139 33.49 -2.75 2.87
N SER A 140 34.75 -2.45 2.58
CA SER A 140 35.33 -2.62 1.24
C SER A 140 35.40 -4.09 0.80
N THR A 141 34.78 -5.04 1.53
CA THR A 141 34.91 -6.49 1.28
C THR A 141 33.60 -7.30 1.31
N LYS A 142 32.41 -6.68 1.32
CA LYS A 142 31.14 -7.44 1.38
C LYS A 142 30.05 -6.95 0.42
N GLN A 143 30.34 -6.93 -0.88
CA GLN A 143 29.30 -6.74 -1.89
C GLN A 143 28.39 -7.98 -2.10
N ASN A 144 28.78 -9.17 -1.60
CA ASN A 144 28.06 -10.42 -1.93
C ASN A 144 27.17 -11.02 -0.82
N SER A 145 26.94 -10.35 0.32
CA SER A 145 26.15 -10.98 1.40
C SER A 145 25.32 -10.03 2.28
N LEU A 146 24.98 -8.82 1.80
CA LEU A 146 24.26 -7.84 2.63
C LEU A 146 22.94 -8.41 3.16
N PHE A 147 22.16 -9.08 2.30
CA PHE A 147 20.91 -9.73 2.69
C PHE A 147 21.12 -10.99 3.54
N SER A 148 21.94 -11.95 3.09
CA SER A 148 22.13 -13.23 3.81
C SER A 148 22.81 -13.07 5.19
N GLY A 149 23.71 -12.09 5.32
CA GLY A 149 24.35 -11.76 6.59
C GLY A 149 23.42 -11.04 7.56
N LEU A 150 22.53 -10.19 7.04
CA LEU A 150 21.53 -9.48 7.84
C LEU A 150 20.42 -10.43 8.31
N GLU A 151 19.94 -11.35 7.46
CA GLU A 151 18.92 -12.34 7.82
C GLU A 151 19.35 -13.21 9.01
N LEU A 152 20.60 -13.70 9.01
CA LEU A 152 21.13 -14.55 10.07
C LEU A 152 21.35 -13.80 11.40
N LYS A 153 21.78 -12.54 11.33
CA LYS A 153 22.15 -11.76 12.53
C LYS A 153 21.00 -10.93 13.09
N ARG A 154 20.15 -10.40 12.22
CA ARG A 154 19.11 -9.41 12.52
C ARG A 154 17.87 -9.69 11.64
N PRO A 155 17.13 -10.78 11.91
CA PRO A 155 16.04 -11.24 11.06
C PRO A 155 14.91 -10.21 10.91
N THR A 156 14.62 -9.41 11.95
CA THR A 156 13.59 -8.36 11.90
C THR A 156 13.99 -7.19 11.00
N VAL A 157 15.27 -6.80 11.02
CA VAL A 157 15.83 -5.79 10.10
C VAL A 157 15.80 -6.31 8.66
N ALA A 158 16.24 -7.54 8.42
CA ALA A 158 16.18 -8.15 7.10
C ALA A 158 14.75 -8.22 6.55
N ALA A 159 13.78 -8.61 7.39
CA ALA A 159 12.37 -8.62 7.02
C ALA A 159 11.85 -7.21 6.68
N PHE A 160 12.31 -6.17 7.37
CA PHE A 160 11.97 -4.78 7.04
C PHE A 160 12.58 -4.35 5.71
N VAL A 161 13.87 -4.60 5.49
CA VAL A 161 14.58 -4.26 4.25
C VAL A 161 14.00 -4.97 3.03
N GLU A 162 13.61 -6.24 3.15
CA GLU A 162 12.88 -6.99 2.11
C GLU A 162 11.58 -6.25 1.70
N GLN A 163 10.82 -5.71 2.66
CA GLN A 163 9.61 -4.95 2.34
C GLN A 163 9.93 -3.57 1.75
N LEU A 164 10.90 -2.86 2.33
CA LEU A 164 11.28 -1.49 1.93
C LEU A 164 11.92 -1.43 0.54
N VAL A 165 12.74 -2.44 0.20
CA VAL A 165 13.51 -2.48 -1.05
C VAL A 165 12.85 -3.45 -2.03
N VAL A 166 12.88 -4.75 -1.74
CA VAL A 166 12.48 -5.77 -2.73
C VAL A 166 11.01 -5.65 -3.10
N ARG A 167 10.10 -5.61 -2.13
CA ARG A 167 8.65 -5.53 -2.43
C ARG A 167 8.26 -4.20 -3.05
N ARG A 168 8.81 -3.10 -2.53
CA ARG A 168 8.55 -1.77 -3.05
C ARG A 168 9.01 -1.60 -4.49
N GLU A 169 10.23 -2.02 -4.79
CA GLU A 169 10.81 -1.89 -6.13
C GLU A 169 10.23 -2.91 -7.10
N LEU A 170 9.82 -4.10 -6.64
CA LEU A 170 9.06 -5.04 -7.44
C LEU A 170 7.69 -4.47 -7.86
N ALA A 171 7.04 -3.68 -6.99
CA ALA A 171 5.81 -2.99 -7.35
C ALA A 171 6.04 -1.91 -8.43
N ALA A 172 7.13 -1.14 -8.30
CA ALA A 172 7.54 -0.19 -9.34
C ALA A 172 7.88 -0.90 -10.67
N ASN A 173 8.56 -2.04 -10.61
CA ASN A 173 8.85 -2.89 -11.76
C ASN A 173 7.56 -3.32 -12.47
N LEU A 174 6.56 -3.83 -11.73
CA LEU A 174 5.27 -4.21 -12.29
C LEU A 174 4.64 -3.06 -13.07
N CYS A 175 4.50 -1.88 -12.46
CA CYS A 175 3.85 -0.74 -13.11
C CYS A 175 4.67 -0.19 -14.29
N ARG A 176 6.01 -0.33 -14.24
CA ARG A 176 6.91 0.12 -15.30
C ARG A 176 6.84 -0.76 -16.55
N PHE A 177 6.68 -2.07 -16.39
CA PHE A 177 6.79 -3.05 -17.46
C PHE A 177 5.46 -3.69 -17.87
N ASN A 178 4.39 -3.48 -17.11
CA ASN A 178 3.03 -3.89 -17.46
C ASN A 178 2.14 -2.66 -17.64
N HIS A 179 1.89 -2.24 -18.87
CA HIS A 179 1.02 -1.08 -19.17
C HIS A 179 -0.45 -1.27 -18.77
N LEU A 180 -0.83 -2.48 -18.37
CA LEU A 180 -2.18 -2.83 -17.91
C LEU A 180 -2.21 -3.09 -16.40
N TYR A 181 -1.23 -2.58 -15.63
CA TYR A 181 -1.08 -2.87 -14.19
C TYR A 181 -2.33 -2.55 -13.35
N ASP A 182 -3.16 -1.60 -13.79
CA ASP A 182 -4.41 -1.16 -13.16
C ASP A 182 -5.67 -1.68 -13.88
N LYS A 183 -5.50 -2.60 -14.84
CA LYS A 183 -6.58 -3.24 -15.59
C LYS A 183 -6.66 -4.72 -15.23
N TRP A 184 -7.87 -5.26 -15.30
CA TRP A 184 -8.09 -6.69 -15.12
C TRP A 184 -7.18 -7.51 -16.05
N GLU A 185 -6.97 -7.04 -17.28
CA GLU A 185 -6.15 -7.67 -18.30
C GLU A 185 -4.67 -7.79 -17.94
N GLY A 186 -4.16 -6.95 -17.05
CA GLY A 186 -2.78 -7.00 -16.58
C GLY A 186 -2.48 -8.14 -15.60
N LEU A 187 -3.50 -8.85 -15.12
CA LEU A 187 -3.32 -9.99 -14.22
C LEU A 187 -2.76 -11.23 -14.94
N PRO A 188 -1.97 -12.08 -14.25
CA PRO A 188 -1.41 -13.30 -14.84
C PRO A 188 -2.48 -14.21 -15.44
N ASN A 189 -2.20 -14.76 -16.63
CA ASN A 189 -3.16 -15.61 -17.37
C ASN A 189 -3.69 -16.79 -16.54
N TRP A 190 -2.83 -17.44 -15.75
CA TRP A 190 -3.24 -18.55 -14.88
C TRP A 190 -4.31 -18.14 -13.86
N SER A 191 -4.16 -16.93 -13.30
CA SER A 191 -5.04 -16.42 -12.25
C SER A 191 -6.38 -15.99 -12.83
N ARG A 192 -6.38 -15.26 -13.95
CA ARG A 192 -7.60 -14.87 -14.67
C ARG A 192 -8.39 -16.09 -15.13
N ALA A 193 -7.73 -17.07 -15.76
CA ALA A 193 -8.39 -18.28 -16.22
C ALA A 193 -9.03 -19.05 -15.05
N SER A 194 -8.32 -19.16 -13.92
CA SER A 194 -8.85 -19.83 -12.73
C SER A 194 -10.04 -19.07 -12.12
N LEU A 195 -9.97 -17.74 -12.01
CA LEU A 195 -11.07 -16.93 -11.49
C LEU A 195 -12.29 -16.94 -12.42
N LEU A 196 -12.09 -16.91 -13.73
CA LEU A 196 -13.17 -16.98 -14.72
C LEU A 196 -13.87 -18.33 -14.74
N LYS A 197 -13.13 -19.43 -14.54
CA LYS A 197 -13.72 -20.78 -14.37
C LYS A 197 -14.74 -20.82 -13.22
N HIS A 198 -14.50 -20.04 -12.17
CA HIS A 198 -15.33 -19.95 -10.97
C HIS A 198 -16.27 -18.72 -10.98
N ALA A 199 -16.38 -18.00 -12.11
CA ALA A 199 -17.19 -16.79 -12.19
C ALA A 199 -18.70 -17.04 -11.97
N SER A 200 -19.16 -18.28 -12.14
CA SER A 200 -20.57 -18.69 -12.00
C SER A 200 -20.90 -19.29 -10.63
N ASP A 201 -19.91 -19.46 -9.75
CA ASP A 201 -20.12 -20.10 -8.44
C ASP A 201 -21.12 -19.32 -7.59
N THR A 202 -21.90 -19.99 -6.74
CA THR A 202 -22.80 -19.29 -5.83
C THR A 202 -21.99 -18.56 -4.74
N ARG A 203 -22.26 -17.25 -4.57
CA ARG A 203 -21.68 -16.43 -3.48
C ARG A 203 -22.70 -16.32 -2.37
N LEU A 204 -22.29 -16.63 -1.13
CA LEU A 204 -23.16 -16.51 0.05
C LEU A 204 -23.55 -15.05 0.31
N TRP A 205 -22.60 -14.13 0.11
CA TRP A 205 -22.79 -12.70 0.29
C TRP A 205 -22.40 -11.96 -0.98
N ARG A 206 -23.14 -10.90 -1.32
CA ARG A 206 -22.85 -10.01 -2.42
C ARG A 206 -23.09 -8.58 -1.99
N TYR A 207 -22.02 -7.81 -1.83
CA TYR A 207 -22.10 -6.42 -1.40
C TYR A 207 -21.90 -5.49 -2.59
N SER A 208 -22.63 -4.38 -2.58
CA SER A 208 -22.38 -3.25 -3.47
C SER A 208 -21.07 -2.55 -3.11
N ALA A 209 -20.53 -1.79 -4.07
CA ALA A 209 -19.36 -0.96 -3.82
C ALA A 209 -19.58 0.05 -2.67
N LEU A 210 -20.83 0.49 -2.45
CA LEU A 210 -21.17 1.39 -1.35
C LEU A 210 -21.15 0.68 0.00
N GLU A 211 -21.78 -0.50 0.13
CA GLU A 211 -21.77 -1.29 1.39
C GLU A 211 -20.35 -1.69 1.78
N LEU A 212 -19.51 -2.05 0.80
CA LEU A 212 -18.07 -2.25 1.02
C LEU A 212 -17.41 -0.94 1.48
N GLU A 213 -17.66 0.17 0.81
CA GLU A 213 -17.08 1.46 1.19
C GLU A 213 -17.47 1.89 2.60
N THR A 214 -18.73 1.71 3.00
CA THR A 214 -19.28 2.13 4.30
C THR A 214 -18.98 1.16 5.43
N ALA A 215 -18.33 0.02 5.16
CA ALA A 215 -18.02 -1.04 6.12
C ALA A 215 -19.27 -1.74 6.67
N GLU A 216 -20.24 -2.03 5.79
CA GLU A 216 -21.55 -2.62 6.13
C GLU A 216 -21.63 -4.09 5.68
N THR A 217 -20.64 -4.89 6.09
CA THR A 217 -20.62 -6.33 5.82
C THR A 217 -20.98 -7.15 7.06
N HIS A 218 -21.24 -8.44 6.88
CA HIS A 218 -21.45 -9.39 7.98
C HIS A 218 -20.15 -9.65 8.78
N ASP A 219 -18.98 -9.32 8.22
CA ASP A 219 -17.68 -9.64 8.78
C ASP A 219 -17.10 -8.46 9.56
N SER A 220 -17.09 -8.57 10.89
CA SER A 220 -16.60 -7.51 11.77
C SER A 220 -15.10 -7.23 11.59
N TYR A 221 -14.28 -8.22 11.20
CA TYR A 221 -12.86 -8.02 10.95
C TYR A 221 -12.64 -7.20 9.68
N TRP A 222 -13.43 -7.48 8.63
CA TRP A 222 -13.39 -6.71 7.40
C TRP A 222 -13.87 -5.28 7.61
N ASN A 223 -14.99 -5.12 8.33
CA ASN A 223 -15.52 -3.79 8.65
C ASN A 223 -14.51 -2.97 9.46
N ALA A 224 -13.85 -3.57 10.46
CA ALA A 224 -12.81 -2.91 11.23
C ALA A 224 -11.62 -2.47 10.36
N ALA A 225 -11.24 -3.27 9.36
CA ALA A 225 -10.18 -2.94 8.42
C ALA A 225 -10.56 -1.79 7.48
N GLN A 226 -11.78 -1.81 6.95
CA GLN A 226 -12.30 -0.71 6.15
C GLN A 226 -12.43 0.59 6.96
N GLN A 227 -12.87 0.50 8.23
CA GLN A 227 -12.93 1.66 9.13
C GLN A 227 -11.54 2.19 9.50
N GLN A 228 -10.56 1.30 9.71
CA GLN A 228 -9.16 1.70 9.87
C GLN A 228 -8.72 2.57 8.70
N LEU A 229 -8.94 2.07 7.47
CA LEU A 229 -8.58 2.76 6.25
C LEU A 229 -9.25 4.13 6.14
N ARG A 230 -10.56 4.21 6.37
CA ARG A 230 -11.32 5.47 6.29
C ARG A 230 -10.95 6.49 7.36
N LYS A 231 -10.76 6.05 8.60
CA LYS A 231 -10.51 6.93 9.75
C LYS A 231 -9.06 7.41 9.81
N SER A 232 -8.09 6.59 9.37
CA SER A 232 -6.66 6.88 9.51
C SER A 232 -5.90 7.06 8.20
N GLY A 233 -6.51 6.74 7.05
CA GLY A 233 -5.84 6.71 5.76
C GLY A 233 -4.81 5.59 5.62
N PHE A 234 -4.82 4.62 6.52
CA PHE A 234 -3.88 3.52 6.61
C PHE A 234 -4.62 2.23 6.93
N ILE A 235 -4.12 1.09 6.45
CA ILE A 235 -4.63 -0.23 6.80
C ILE A 235 -3.47 -1.18 7.04
N HIS A 236 -3.53 -1.96 8.12
CA HIS A 236 -2.47 -2.90 8.47
C HIS A 236 -2.22 -3.89 7.32
N ASN A 237 -0.97 -4.20 6.96
CA ASN A 237 -0.65 -4.94 5.72
C ASN A 237 -1.35 -6.31 5.66
N HIS A 238 -1.36 -7.06 6.77
CA HIS A 238 -2.10 -8.32 6.84
C HIS A 238 -3.61 -8.15 6.63
N MET A 239 -4.16 -7.05 7.16
CA MET A 239 -5.57 -6.73 6.99
C MET A 239 -5.86 -6.23 5.57
N ARG A 240 -4.94 -5.54 4.88
CA ARG A 240 -5.06 -5.16 3.46
C ARG A 240 -5.18 -6.38 2.55
N MET A 241 -4.36 -7.42 2.81
CA MET A 241 -4.45 -8.70 2.10
C MET A 241 -5.78 -9.41 2.36
N TYR A 242 -6.22 -9.46 3.62
CA TYR A 242 -7.51 -10.03 4.00
C TYR A 242 -8.66 -9.27 3.32
N TRP A 243 -8.62 -7.95 3.43
CA TRP A 243 -9.59 -7.01 2.88
C TRP A 243 -9.78 -7.19 1.38
N GLY A 244 -8.69 -7.22 0.60
CA GLY A 244 -8.75 -7.39 -0.86
C GLY A 244 -9.29 -8.77 -1.26
N LYS A 245 -8.95 -9.82 -0.53
CA LYS A 245 -9.47 -11.17 -0.77
C LYS A 245 -10.97 -11.30 -0.48
N LYS A 246 -11.48 -10.57 0.51
CA LYS A 246 -12.91 -10.54 0.80
C LYS A 246 -13.71 -9.73 -0.20
N ILE A 247 -13.14 -8.66 -0.76
CA ILE A 247 -13.75 -7.96 -1.91
C ILE A 247 -13.93 -8.93 -3.08
N LEU A 248 -12.93 -9.76 -3.38
CA LEU A 248 -13.06 -10.84 -4.36
C LEU A 248 -14.18 -11.84 -4.01
N GLU A 249 -14.26 -12.27 -2.76
CA GLU A 249 -15.27 -13.25 -2.32
C GLU A 249 -16.71 -12.73 -2.42
N TRP A 250 -16.92 -11.42 -2.21
CA TRP A 250 -18.25 -10.82 -2.06
C TRP A 250 -18.67 -9.90 -3.21
N SER A 251 -17.89 -9.82 -4.28
CA SER A 251 -18.31 -9.10 -5.49
C SER A 251 -19.04 -10.02 -6.45
N LYS A 252 -19.82 -9.43 -7.37
CA LYS A 252 -20.55 -10.18 -8.40
C LYS A 252 -19.62 -10.92 -9.36
N THR A 253 -18.53 -10.28 -9.78
CA THR A 253 -17.50 -10.85 -10.67
C THR A 253 -16.11 -10.55 -10.11
N PRO A 254 -15.09 -11.36 -10.44
CA PRO A 254 -13.72 -11.07 -10.01
C PRO A 254 -13.16 -9.78 -10.64
N GLU A 255 -13.64 -9.40 -11.83
CA GLU A 255 -13.28 -8.14 -12.48
C GLU A 255 -13.85 -6.93 -11.72
N GLU A 256 -15.12 -6.98 -11.33
CA GLU A 256 -15.75 -5.94 -10.50
C GLU A 256 -15.04 -5.81 -9.14
N ALA A 257 -14.63 -6.94 -8.55
CA ALA A 257 -13.83 -6.96 -7.32
C ALA A 257 -12.48 -6.24 -7.49
N PHE A 258 -11.78 -6.50 -8.59
CA PHE A 258 -10.47 -5.91 -8.87
C PHE A 258 -10.56 -4.39 -8.93
N TYR A 259 -11.50 -3.87 -9.72
CA TYR A 259 -11.71 -2.43 -9.84
C TYR A 259 -12.25 -1.80 -8.55
N THR A 260 -13.10 -2.49 -7.81
CA THR A 260 -13.58 -2.02 -6.49
C THR A 260 -12.43 -1.90 -5.49
N ALA A 261 -11.53 -2.90 -5.46
CA ALA A 261 -10.36 -2.86 -4.58
C ALA A 261 -9.40 -1.72 -4.95
N ILE A 262 -9.11 -1.49 -6.23
CA ILE A 262 -8.31 -0.32 -6.66
C ILE A 262 -8.98 0.98 -6.21
N ARG A 263 -10.27 1.14 -6.52
CA ARG A 263 -11.03 2.37 -6.21
C ARG A 263 -10.99 2.70 -4.72
N LEU A 264 -11.30 1.73 -3.86
CA LEU A 264 -11.33 1.95 -2.42
C LEU A 264 -9.92 2.23 -1.86
N ASN A 265 -8.92 1.50 -2.37
CA ASN A 265 -7.52 1.71 -2.00
C ASN A 265 -7.08 3.14 -2.33
N ASP A 266 -7.30 3.56 -3.56
CA ASP A 266 -6.87 4.85 -4.06
C ASP A 266 -7.66 5.98 -3.41
N ARG A 267 -8.95 5.79 -3.14
CA ARG A 267 -9.77 6.83 -2.51
C ARG A 267 -9.38 7.10 -1.06
N TRP A 268 -9.10 6.06 -0.28
CA TRP A 268 -8.97 6.19 1.17
C TRP A 268 -7.54 6.06 1.71
N ALA A 269 -6.62 5.37 1.02
CA ALA A 269 -5.25 5.23 1.51
C ALA A 269 -4.42 6.51 1.24
N LEU A 270 -3.70 6.98 2.26
CA LEU A 270 -2.67 8.01 2.09
C LEU A 270 -1.51 7.51 1.22
N ASP A 271 -1.24 6.20 1.26
CA ASP A 271 -0.28 5.52 0.40
C ASP A 271 -0.91 4.89 -0.86
N GLY A 272 -2.16 5.27 -1.18
CA GLY A 272 -2.87 4.85 -2.40
C GLY A 272 -2.46 5.65 -3.64
N ARG A 273 -2.94 5.24 -4.82
CA ARG A 273 -2.49 5.76 -6.15
C ARG A 273 -0.98 5.59 -6.31
N ASP A 274 -0.48 4.46 -5.84
CA ASP A 274 0.94 4.13 -5.75
C ASP A 274 1.17 2.77 -6.41
N ALA A 275 2.38 2.56 -6.95
CA ALA A 275 2.76 1.27 -7.51
C ALA A 275 2.54 0.12 -6.51
N ASN A 276 2.81 0.35 -5.22
CA ASN A 276 2.55 -0.61 -4.15
C ASN A 276 1.06 -0.90 -3.95
N GLY A 277 0.20 0.11 -4.14
CA GLY A 277 -1.25 -0.05 -4.11
C GLY A 277 -1.72 -0.98 -5.21
N TYR A 278 -1.33 -0.71 -6.47
CA TYR A 278 -1.70 -1.55 -7.61
C TYR A 278 -1.13 -2.97 -7.48
N ALA A 279 0.14 -3.12 -7.15
CA ALA A 279 0.77 -4.43 -6.95
C ALA A 279 0.13 -5.20 -5.78
N GLY A 280 -0.22 -4.52 -4.69
CA GLY A 280 -0.89 -5.12 -3.53
C GLY A 280 -2.30 -5.61 -3.84
N VAL A 281 -3.07 -4.82 -4.60
CA VAL A 281 -4.37 -5.27 -5.12
C VAL A 281 -4.16 -6.44 -6.07
N ALA A 282 -3.30 -6.31 -7.09
CA ALA A 282 -3.03 -7.37 -8.07
C ALA A 282 -2.54 -8.68 -7.44
N TRP A 283 -1.80 -8.61 -6.33
CA TRP A 283 -1.40 -9.78 -5.54
C TRP A 283 -2.59 -10.51 -4.93
N CYS A 284 -3.63 -9.79 -4.47
CA CYS A 284 -4.85 -10.40 -3.97
C CYS A 284 -5.53 -11.29 -5.01
N PHE A 285 -5.27 -11.04 -6.30
CA PHE A 285 -5.78 -11.76 -7.47
C PHE A 285 -4.73 -12.66 -8.14
N GLY A 286 -3.52 -12.82 -7.58
CA GLY A 286 -2.52 -13.81 -8.03
C GLY A 286 -1.21 -13.25 -8.62
N THR A 287 -1.05 -11.93 -8.74
CA THR A 287 0.23 -11.35 -9.21
C THR A 287 1.35 -11.57 -8.18
N HIS A 288 2.52 -12.02 -8.62
CA HIS A 288 3.67 -12.34 -7.77
C HIS A 288 3.37 -13.38 -6.66
N ASP A 289 2.32 -14.19 -6.83
CA ASP A 289 2.02 -15.36 -6.01
C ASP A 289 2.00 -16.61 -6.89
N ARG A 290 1.96 -17.78 -6.24
CA ARG A 290 1.82 -19.07 -6.91
C ARG A 290 0.38 -19.57 -6.85
N PRO A 291 -0.01 -20.56 -7.68
CA PRO A 291 -1.26 -21.29 -7.51
C PRO A 291 -1.37 -22.00 -6.16
N TRP A 292 -2.59 -22.03 -5.64
CA TRP A 292 -3.01 -22.73 -4.42
C TRP A 292 -4.06 -23.79 -4.76
N THR A 293 -4.43 -24.60 -3.76
CA THR A 293 -5.53 -25.57 -3.88
C THR A 293 -6.79 -24.89 -4.41
N GLU A 294 -7.37 -25.46 -5.47
CA GLU A 294 -8.57 -24.93 -6.13
C GLU A 294 -9.78 -24.96 -5.18
N ARG A 295 -10.54 -23.86 -5.16
CA ARG A 295 -11.72 -23.69 -4.30
C ARG A 295 -12.82 -22.90 -5.01
N PRO A 296 -14.10 -23.07 -4.62
CA PRO A 296 -15.16 -22.22 -5.12
C PRO A 296 -14.84 -20.73 -4.95
N ILE A 297 -15.26 -19.91 -5.92
CA ILE A 297 -15.07 -18.46 -6.03
C ILE A 297 -13.61 -18.06 -6.29
N PHE A 298 -12.66 -18.54 -5.50
CA PHE A 298 -11.25 -18.15 -5.57
C PHE A 298 -10.45 -18.87 -6.66
N GLY A 299 -10.95 -20.00 -7.16
CA GLY A 299 -10.15 -20.90 -7.96
C GLY A 299 -8.85 -21.24 -7.22
N MET A 300 -7.72 -21.04 -7.89
CA MET A 300 -6.37 -21.29 -7.37
C MET A 300 -5.69 -20.05 -6.75
N VAL A 301 -6.39 -18.92 -6.62
CA VAL A 301 -5.85 -17.76 -5.90
C VAL A 301 -5.83 -18.04 -4.40
N ARG A 302 -4.80 -17.55 -3.69
CA ARG A 302 -4.66 -17.75 -2.24
C ARG A 302 -5.90 -17.29 -1.49
N TYR A 303 -6.47 -18.19 -0.70
CA TYR A 303 -7.61 -17.93 0.18
C TYR A 303 -7.20 -17.38 1.56
N MET A 304 -8.03 -16.51 2.14
CA MET A 304 -7.93 -16.07 3.55
C MET A 304 -9.32 -16.02 4.20
N ASN A 305 -9.39 -16.40 5.48
CA ASN A 305 -10.62 -16.37 6.27
C ASN A 305 -10.41 -15.87 7.70
N ASP A 306 -11.51 -15.49 8.33
CA ASP A 306 -11.64 -15.05 9.71
C ASP A 306 -10.97 -16.01 10.70
N LYS A 307 -11.21 -17.32 10.57
CA LYS A 307 -10.57 -18.34 11.42
C LYS A 307 -9.06 -18.37 11.27
N GLY A 308 -8.56 -18.01 10.09
CA GLY A 308 -7.14 -17.79 9.85
C GLY A 308 -6.58 -16.59 10.59
N LEU A 309 -7.35 -15.51 10.73
CA LEU A 309 -6.98 -14.33 11.54
C LEU A 309 -6.98 -14.68 13.03
N GLU A 310 -8.04 -15.32 13.53
CA GLU A 310 -8.19 -15.69 14.94
C GLU A 310 -7.06 -16.61 15.43
N ARG A 311 -6.62 -17.57 14.59
CA ARG A 311 -5.46 -18.41 14.90
C ARG A 311 -4.14 -17.64 14.91
N LYS A 312 -4.04 -16.56 14.14
CA LYS A 312 -2.78 -15.82 13.94
C LYS A 312 -2.62 -14.65 14.91
N PHE A 313 -3.71 -14.04 15.36
CA PHE A 313 -3.71 -12.74 16.03
C PHE A 313 -4.80 -12.65 17.10
N LYS A 314 -4.53 -11.85 18.14
CA LYS A 314 -5.55 -11.41 19.10
C LYS A 314 -6.32 -10.23 18.50
N MET A 315 -7.48 -10.51 17.91
CA MET A 315 -8.23 -9.50 17.15
C MET A 315 -9.12 -8.59 18.00
N ALA A 316 -9.44 -8.95 19.26
CA ALA A 316 -10.34 -8.16 20.09
C ALA A 316 -9.91 -6.68 20.25
N PRO A 317 -8.64 -6.35 20.56
CA PRO A 317 -8.20 -4.94 20.63
C PRO A 317 -8.31 -4.21 19.29
N TYR A 318 -8.13 -4.92 18.17
CA TYR A 318 -8.25 -4.32 16.85
C TYR A 318 -9.71 -4.00 16.52
N LEU A 319 -10.64 -4.90 16.85
CA LEU A 319 -12.07 -4.67 16.68
C LEU A 319 -12.55 -3.50 17.55
N GLU A 320 -12.18 -3.49 18.84
CA GLU A 320 -12.55 -2.42 19.78
C GLU A 320 -12.07 -1.05 19.28
N LYS A 321 -10.84 -0.96 18.79
CA LYS A 321 -10.27 0.30 18.31
C LYS A 321 -10.99 0.88 17.07
N TRP A 322 -11.41 0.02 16.14
CA TRP A 322 -11.87 0.49 14.82
C TRP A 322 -13.38 0.43 14.62
N LEU A 323 -14.09 -0.35 15.43
CA LEU A 323 -15.56 -0.42 15.44
C LEU A 323 -16.22 0.44 16.51
N SER A 324 -15.44 1.07 17.41
CA SER A 324 -15.94 2.09 18.33
C SER A 324 -16.25 3.43 17.67
#